data_AF-X1FK94-F1
#
_entry.id   AF-X1FK94-F1
#
_cell.length_a   1.000
_cell.length_b   1.000
_cell.length_c   1.000
_cell.angle_alpha   90.00
_cell.angle_beta   90.00
_cell.angle_gamma   90.00
#
_symmetry.space_group_name_H-M   'P 1'
#
loop_
_entity.id
_entity.type
_entity.pdbx_description
1 polymer ?
#
loop_
_entity_poly.entity_id
_entity_poly.type
_entity_poly.pdbx_seq_one_letter_code
_entity_poly.pdbx_strand_id
1 'polypeptide(L)'
;YVGVFLYTLYGNYSFYRKKTGLISLTTLFAGGINIGLNYWLIPIYGYVAAAYTTLVSYFLLFLFHFLNVKYILKEKDIISIGRVLSNFGWIILAVLVFIFTNSYINIFVISLILKVLFVASIGWMLFIKDKQ
;
A
#
# COMPACT_ATOMS: atom_id res chain seq x y z
N TYR A 1 -6.32 2.96 1.00
CA TYR A 1 -5.08 3.76 0.83
C TYR A 1 -3.80 2.93 0.63
N VAL A 2 -3.65 1.75 1.23
CA VAL A 2 -2.45 0.90 1.02
C VAL A 2 -2.18 0.59 -0.47
N GLY A 3 -3.21 0.17 -1.21
CA GLY A 3 -3.09 -0.08 -2.65
C GLY A 3 -2.66 1.16 -3.44
N VAL A 4 -3.17 2.35 -3.07
CA VAL A 4 -2.81 3.62 -3.70
C VAL A 4 -1.33 3.93 -3.51
N PHE A 5 -0.83 3.77 -2.28
CA PHE A 5 0.59 3.94 -1.97
C PHE A 5 1.45 2.97 -2.78
N LEU A 6 1.09 1.68 -2.81
CA LEU A 6 1.86 0.64 -3.49
C LEU A 6 1.99 0.90 -4.99
N TYR A 7 0.90 1.19 -5.70
CA TYR A 7 1.03 1.46 -7.13
C TYR A 7 1.76 2.77 -7.40
N THR A 8 1.55 3.81 -6.57
CA THR A 8 2.22 5.11 -6.74
C THR A 8 3.74 4.96 -6.56
N LEU A 9 4.18 4.16 -5.57
CA LEU A 9 5.60 3.88 -5.32
C LEU A 9 6.32 3.37 -6.58
N TYR A 10 5.76 2.34 -7.23
CA TYR A 10 6.37 1.76 -8.44
C TYR A 10 6.07 2.60 -9.70
N GLY A 11 4.93 3.29 -9.76
CA GLY A 11 4.60 4.23 -10.84
C GLY A 11 5.57 5.40 -10.90
N ASN A 12 6.07 5.88 -9.75
CA ASN A 12 7.02 6.99 -9.66
C ASN A 12 8.35 6.70 -10.36
N TYR A 13 8.80 5.44 -10.42
CA TYR A 13 9.98 5.08 -11.21
C TYR A 13 9.78 5.35 -12.70
N SER A 14 8.61 4.97 -13.23
CA SER A 14 8.26 5.22 -14.63
C SER A 14 8.12 6.72 -14.90
N PHE A 15 7.58 7.47 -13.94
CA PHE A 15 7.49 8.93 -13.98
C PHE A 15 8.86 9.59 -14.01
N TYR A 16 9.76 9.18 -13.10
CA TYR A 16 11.13 9.66 -13.01
C TYR A 16 11.93 9.41 -14.30
N ARG A 17 11.76 8.23 -14.90
CA ARG A 17 12.36 7.88 -16.21
C ARG A 17 11.65 8.52 -17.40
N LYS A 18 10.69 9.44 -17.18
CA LYS A 18 9.89 10.12 -18.21
C LYS A 18 9.16 9.15 -19.16
N LYS A 19 8.87 7.93 -18.71
CA LYS A 19 8.10 6.90 -19.45
C LYS A 19 6.62 6.98 -19.10
N THR A 20 6.02 8.15 -19.25
CA THR A 20 4.61 8.39 -18.91
C THR A 20 3.64 7.55 -19.74
N GLY A 21 4.00 7.18 -20.96
CA GLY A 21 3.22 6.23 -21.77
C GLY A 21 3.02 4.87 -21.11
N LEU A 22 4.03 4.36 -20.38
CA LEU A 22 3.89 3.11 -19.61
C LEU A 22 2.90 3.26 -18.45
N ILE A 23 2.85 4.46 -17.85
CA ILE A 23 1.88 4.77 -16.79
C ILE A 23 0.47 4.74 -17.35
N SER A 24 0.23 5.47 -18.44
CA SER A 24 -1.09 5.50 -19.09
C SER A 24 -1.54 4.11 -19.55
N LEU A 25 -0.66 3.33 -20.15
CA LEU A 25 -0.97 1.96 -20.58
C LEU A 25 -1.38 1.07 -19.40
N THR A 26 -0.62 1.12 -18.31
CA THR A 26 -0.89 0.36 -17.10
C THR A 26 -2.25 0.74 -16.49
N THR A 27 -2.53 2.04 -16.39
CA THR A 27 -3.79 2.56 -15.86
C THR A 27 -4.97 2.19 -16.74
N LEU A 28 -4.83 2.26 -18.07
CA LEU A 28 -5.88 1.87 -19.01
C LEU A 28 -6.19 0.38 -18.90
N PHE A 29 -5.18 -0.49 -18.85
CA PHE A 29 -5.42 -1.94 -18.70
C PHE A 29 -6.08 -2.27 -17.37
N ALA A 30 -5.57 -1.76 -16.25
CA ALA A 30 -6.14 -2.05 -14.93
C ALA A 30 -7.54 -1.45 -14.75
N GLY A 31 -7.79 -0.25 -15.31
CA GLY A 31 -9.09 0.39 -15.34
C GLY A 31 -10.10 -0.34 -16.24
N GLY A 32 -9.65 -0.82 -17.41
CA GLY A 32 -10.47 -1.66 -18.29
C GLY A 32 -10.92 -2.94 -17.61
N ILE A 33 -10.01 -3.62 -16.90
CA ILE A 33 -10.35 -4.80 -16.08
C ILE A 33 -11.33 -4.43 -14.96
N ASN A 34 -11.15 -3.28 -14.30
CA ASN A 34 -12.07 -2.82 -13.26
C ASN A 34 -13.50 -2.68 -13.79
N ILE A 35 -13.66 -1.98 -14.91
CA ILE A 35 -14.95 -1.72 -15.55
C ILE A 35 -15.58 -3.04 -16.02
N GLY A 36 -14.80 -3.90 -16.66
CA GLY A 36 -15.28 -5.21 -17.12
C GLY A 36 -15.77 -6.09 -15.97
N LEU A 37 -15.00 -6.18 -14.88
CA LEU A 37 -15.42 -6.93 -13.70
C LEU A 37 -16.62 -6.30 -13.01
N ASN A 38 -16.70 -4.97 -12.92
CA ASN A 38 -17.85 -4.29 -12.34
C ASN A 38 -19.12 -4.53 -13.15
N TYR A 39 -19.04 -4.44 -14.48
CA TYR A 39 -20.16 -4.73 -15.37
C TYR A 39 -20.69 -6.14 -15.19
N TRP A 40 -19.80 -7.12 -14.97
CA TRP A 40 -20.19 -8.51 -14.80
C TRP A 40 -20.67 -8.85 -13.38
N LEU A 41 -19.97 -8.38 -12.34
CA LEU A 41 -20.18 -8.84 -10.96
C LEU A 41 -21.20 -8.01 -10.18
N ILE A 42 -21.39 -6.72 -10.49
CA ILE A 42 -22.38 -5.88 -9.78
C ILE A 42 -23.81 -6.42 -9.95
N PRO A 43 -24.25 -6.84 -11.15
CA PRO A 43 -25.60 -7.42 -11.30
C PRO A 43 -25.83 -8.70 -10.49
N ILE A 44 -24.77 -9.45 -10.20
CA ILE A 44 -24.84 -10.77 -9.53
C ILE A 44 -24.69 -10.63 -8.01
N TYR A 45 -23.72 -9.84 -7.57
CA TYR A 45 -23.30 -9.74 -6.16
C TYR A 45 -23.60 -8.38 -5.53
N GLY A 46 -24.25 -7.47 -6.27
CA GLY A 46 -24.58 -6.12 -5.82
C GLY A 46 -23.37 -5.21 -5.67
N TYR A 47 -23.56 -4.08 -4.96
CA TYR A 47 -22.54 -3.03 -4.84
C TYR A 47 -21.27 -3.48 -4.10
N VAL A 48 -21.34 -4.51 -3.25
CA VAL A 48 -20.19 -5.04 -2.52
C VAL A 48 -19.13 -5.58 -3.49
N ALA A 49 -19.56 -6.11 -4.65
CA ALA A 49 -18.67 -6.54 -5.71
C ALA A 49 -17.74 -5.41 -6.17
N ALA A 50 -18.24 -4.17 -6.23
CA ALA A 50 -17.48 -3.01 -6.67
C ALA A 50 -16.29 -2.69 -5.76
N ALA A 51 -16.40 -2.98 -4.46
CA ALA A 51 -15.27 -2.84 -3.53
C ALA A 51 -14.17 -3.87 -3.83
N TYR A 52 -14.55 -5.13 -4.08
CA TYR A 52 -13.60 -6.19 -4.40
C TYR A 52 -12.92 -5.98 -5.76
N THR A 53 -13.66 -5.60 -6.80
CA THR A 53 -13.08 -5.29 -8.11
C THR A 53 -12.11 -4.12 -8.04
N THR A 54 -12.42 -3.09 -7.25
CA THR A 54 -11.52 -1.96 -7.00
C THR A 54 -10.24 -2.39 -6.29
N LEU A 55 -10.35 -3.28 -5.29
CA LEU A 55 -9.19 -3.86 -4.63
C LEU A 55 -8.31 -4.65 -5.61
N VAL A 56 -8.92 -5.48 -6.46
CA VAL A 56 -8.23 -6.23 -7.52
C VAL A 56 -7.53 -5.28 -8.48
N SER A 57 -8.17 -4.19 -8.90
CA SER A 57 -7.57 -3.21 -9.81
C SER A 57 -6.39 -2.46 -9.19
N TYR A 58 -6.44 -2.12 -7.89
CA TYR A 58 -5.26 -1.58 -7.21
C TYR A 58 -4.11 -2.57 -7.14
N PHE A 59 -4.41 -3.86 -6.92
CA PHE A 59 -3.40 -4.91 -6.95
C PHE A 59 -2.77 -5.06 -8.35
N LEU A 60 -3.59 -5.04 -9.40
CA LEU A 60 -3.12 -5.09 -10.79
C LEU A 60 -2.28 -3.86 -11.16
N LEU A 61 -2.70 -2.66 -10.76
CA LEU A 61 -1.90 -1.43 -10.93
C LEU A 61 -0.51 -1.59 -10.29
N PHE A 62 -0.47 -2.03 -9.03
CA PHE A 62 0.78 -2.30 -8.32
C PHE A 62 1.63 -3.34 -9.04
N LEU A 63 1.04 -4.47 -9.42
CA LEU A 63 1.74 -5.57 -10.09
C LEU A 63 2.34 -5.11 -11.43
N PHE A 64 1.54 -4.48 -12.29
CA PHE A 64 2.00 -4.02 -13.60
C PHE A 64 3.06 -2.94 -13.49
N HIS A 65 2.91 -1.97 -12.58
CA HIS A 65 3.97 -1.00 -12.34
C HIS A 65 5.26 -1.65 -11.83
N PHE A 66 5.17 -2.60 -10.90
CA PHE A 66 6.33 -3.35 -10.43
C PHE A 66 7.02 -4.12 -11.56
N LEU A 67 6.25 -4.84 -12.38
CA LEU A 67 6.78 -5.58 -13.54
C LEU A 67 7.43 -4.64 -14.56
N ASN A 68 6.82 -3.49 -14.85
CA ASN A 68 7.39 -2.48 -15.74
C ASN A 68 8.75 -1.99 -15.22
N VAL A 69 8.86 -1.71 -13.93
CA VAL A 69 10.11 -1.26 -13.32
C VAL A 69 11.19 -2.36 -13.40
N LYS A 70 10.82 -3.60 -13.08
CA LYS A 70 11.75 -4.72 -13.03
C LYS A 70 12.22 -5.20 -14.41
N TYR A 71 11.30 -5.32 -15.37
CA TYR A 71 11.57 -6.00 -16.65
C TYR A 71 11.74 -5.03 -17.83
N ILE A 72 10.99 -3.92 -17.86
CA ILE A 72 11.05 -2.96 -18.97
C ILE A 72 12.10 -1.88 -18.70
N LEU A 73 12.00 -1.20 -17.55
CA LEU A 73 12.95 -0.15 -17.16
C LEU A 73 14.29 -0.73 -16.67
N LYS A 74 14.28 -1.98 -16.19
CA LYS A 74 15.47 -2.69 -15.66
C LYS A 74 16.21 -1.86 -14.63
N GLU A 75 15.46 -1.20 -13.76
CA GLU A 75 16.03 -0.36 -12.72
C GLU A 75 16.84 -1.24 -11.75
N LYS A 76 18.04 -0.78 -11.36
CA LYS A 76 18.91 -1.55 -10.46
C LYS A 76 18.52 -1.33 -8.99
N ASP A 77 18.16 -0.09 -8.65
CA ASP A 77 17.84 0.31 -7.28
C ASP A 77 16.33 0.31 -7.02
N ILE A 78 15.72 -0.87 -7.21
CA ILE A 78 14.29 -1.06 -6.95
C ILE A 78 14.09 -1.31 -5.46
N ILE A 79 13.19 -0.54 -4.84
CA ILE A 79 12.76 -0.80 -3.47
C ILE A 79 12.15 -2.20 -3.41
N SER A 80 12.77 -3.07 -2.61
CA SER A 80 12.39 -4.47 -2.52
C SER A 80 11.01 -4.62 -1.88
N ILE A 81 10.20 -5.51 -2.45
CA ILE A 81 8.85 -5.82 -1.95
C ILE A 81 8.87 -6.24 -0.48
N GLY A 82 9.91 -6.98 -0.07
CA GLY A 82 10.08 -7.44 1.31
C GLY A 82 10.31 -6.30 2.29
N ARG A 83 11.04 -5.26 1.90
CA ARG A 83 11.24 -4.06 2.75
C ARG A 83 9.94 -3.29 2.91
N VAL A 84 9.16 -3.16 1.83
CA VAL A 84 7.84 -2.51 1.86
C VAL A 84 6.87 -3.28 2.77
N LEU A 85 6.80 -4.61 2.62
CA LEU A 85 5.97 -5.47 3.47
C LEU A 85 6.39 -5.44 4.93
N SER A 86 7.70 -5.41 5.21
CA SER A 86 8.21 -5.27 6.58
C SER A 86 7.74 -3.97 7.24
N ASN A 87 7.64 -2.87 6.48
CA ASN A 87 7.15 -1.60 7.02
C ASN A 87 5.64 -1.63 7.34
N PHE A 88 4.84 -2.39 6.58
CA PHE A 88 3.44 -2.63 6.94
C PHE A 88 3.28 -3.41 8.24
N GLY A 89 4.24 -4.25 8.60
CA GLY A 89 4.27 -4.94 9.89
C GLY A 89 4.21 -3.98 11.09
N TRP A 90 4.93 -2.84 11.02
CA TRP A 90 4.89 -1.82 12.06
C TRP A 90 3.52 -1.13 12.17
N ILE A 91 2.87 -0.88 11.03
CA ILE A 91 1.52 -0.30 10.99
C ILE A 91 0.52 -1.27 11.63
N ILE A 92 0.58 -2.55 11.28
CA ILE A 92 -0.28 -3.59 11.87
C ILE A 92 -0.04 -3.68 13.38
N LEU A 93 1.22 -3.70 13.82
CA LEU A 93 1.56 -3.73 15.24
C LEU A 93 1.01 -2.51 15.98
N ALA A 94 1.08 -1.31 15.39
CA ALA A 94 0.52 -0.10 15.97
C ALA A 94 -1.02 -0.19 16.13
N VAL A 95 -1.72 -0.74 15.14
CA VAL A 95 -3.16 -0.98 15.22
C VAL A 95 -3.49 -1.99 16.33
N LEU A 96 -2.72 -3.07 16.45
CA LEU A 96 -2.91 -4.06 17.51
C LEU A 96 -2.70 -3.46 18.91
N VAL A 97 -1.65 -2.66 19.10
CA VAL A 97 -1.41 -1.92 20.35
C VAL A 97 -2.54 -0.95 20.65
N PHE A 98 -3.07 -0.26 19.64
CA PHE A 98 -4.22 0.63 19.81
C PHE A 98 -5.48 -0.12 20.27
N ILE A 99 -5.81 -1.26 19.65
CA ILE A 99 -6.96 -2.08 20.03
C ILE A 99 -6.78 -2.63 21.45
N PHE A 100 -5.59 -3.15 21.77
CA PHE A 100 -5.27 -3.68 23.08
C PHE A 100 -5.40 -2.61 24.18
N THR A 101 -4.76 -1.45 24.00
CA THR A 101 -4.81 -0.37 24.99
C THR A 101 -6.22 0.15 25.22
N ASN A 102 -7.07 0.24 24.20
CA ASN A 102 -8.46 0.65 24.38
C ASN A 102 -9.33 -0.43 25.06
N SER A 103 -8.99 -1.72 24.91
CA SER A 103 -9.77 -2.81 25.49
C SER A 103 -9.48 -3.02 26.98
N TYR A 104 -8.23 -2.77 27.40
CA TYR A 104 -7.77 -3.07 28.76
C TYR A 104 -7.51 -1.84 29.64
N ILE A 105 -7.33 -0.64 29.05
CA ILE A 105 -7.03 0.58 29.80
C ILE A 105 -8.15 1.61 29.59
N ASN A 106 -9.03 1.73 30.59
CA ASN A 106 -10.14 2.69 30.56
C ASN A 106 -9.71 4.15 30.82
N ILE A 107 -8.52 4.38 31.37
CA ILE A 107 -8.03 5.73 31.68
C ILE A 107 -7.42 6.35 30.41
N PHE A 108 -8.13 7.33 29.84
CA PHE A 108 -7.76 8.00 28.60
C PHE A 108 -6.32 8.54 28.59
N VAL A 109 -5.91 9.24 29.65
CA VAL A 109 -4.59 9.90 29.73
C VAL A 109 -3.46 8.87 29.69
N ILE A 110 -3.57 7.77 30.44
CA ILE A 110 -2.55 6.72 30.47
C ILE A 110 -2.49 6.01 29.11
N SER A 111 -3.65 5.69 28.52
CA SER A 111 -3.75 5.10 27.19
C SER A 111 -3.08 5.98 26.12
N LEU A 112 -3.25 7.30 26.20
CA LEU A 112 -2.65 8.25 25.27
C LEU A 112 -1.13 8.33 25.43
N ILE A 113 -0.61 8.40 26.66
CA ILE A 113 0.84 8.42 26.93
C ILE A 113 1.51 7.17 26.36
N LEU A 114 0.95 5.98 26.58
CA LEU A 114 1.50 4.73 26.06
C LEU A 114 1.55 4.71 24.53
N LYS A 115 0.51 5.20 23.86
CA LYS A 115 0.47 5.28 22.38
C LYS A 115 1.54 6.23 21.83
N VAL A 116 1.73 7.40 22.46
CA VAL A 116 2.75 8.36 22.06
C VAL A 116 4.15 7.80 22.24
N LEU A 117 4.43 7.17 23.39
CA LEU A 117 5.72 6.52 23.65
C LEU A 117 6.01 5.39 22.66
N PHE A 118 4.99 4.59 22.31
CA PHE A 118 5.12 3.52 21.33
C PHE A 118 5.43 4.05 19.92
N VAL A 119 4.76 5.12 19.48
CA VAL A 119 5.07 5.74 18.17
C VAL A 119 6.48 6.34 18.17
N ALA A 120 6.88 7.00 19.26
CA ALA A 120 8.22 7.58 19.40
C ALA A 120 9.32 6.50 19.34
N SER A 121 9.12 5.34 19.98
CA SER A 121 10.10 4.25 19.96
C SER A 121 10.25 3.61 18.58
N ILE A 122 9.14 3.40 17.85
CA ILE A 122 9.19 2.95 16.44
C ILE A 122 9.95 3.97 15.58
N GLY A 123 9.61 5.26 15.72
CA GLY A 123 10.28 6.33 14.97
C GLY A 123 11.79 6.34 15.20
N TRP A 124 12.22 6.18 16.45
CA TRP A 124 13.62 6.08 16.81
C TRP A 124 14.31 4.85 16.21
N MET A 125 13.68 3.68 16.29
CA MET A 125 14.21 2.43 15.70
C MET A 125 14.39 2.54 14.19
N LEU A 126 13.42 3.12 13.48
CA LEU A 126 13.50 3.31 12.03
C LEU A 126 14.62 4.29 11.65
N PHE A 127 14.79 5.38 12.41
CA PHE A 127 15.85 6.36 12.16
C PHE A 127 17.27 5.77 12.33
N ILE A 128 17.47 4.89 13.33
CA ILE A 128 18.75 4.21 13.51
C ILE A 128 19.01 3.24 12.36
N LYS A 129 17.99 2.51 11.92
CA LYS A 129 18.09 1.52 10.84
C LYS A 129 18.46 2.15 9.49
N ASP A 130 18.08 3.39 9.24
CA ASP A 130 18.41 4.13 8.00
C ASP A 130 19.84 4.69 7.97
N LYS A 131 20.55 4.71 9.11
CA LYS A 131 21.95 5.17 9.21
C LYS A 131 22.99 4.06 9.05
N GLN A 132 22.58 2.79 9.05
CA GLN A 132 23.45 1.62 8.87
C GLN A 132 23.39 1.13 7.43
#